data_AF-A0A4Y1RT95-F1
#
_entry.id   AF-A0A4Y1RT95-F1
#
_cell.length_a   1.000
_cell.length_b   1.000
_cell.length_c   1.000
_cell.angle_alpha   90.00
_cell.angle_beta   90.00
_cell.angle_gamma   90.00
#
_symmetry.space_group_name_H-M   'P 1'
#
loop_
_entity.id
_entity.type
_entity.pdbx_description
1 polymer ?
#
loop_
_entity_poly.entity_id
_entity_poly.type
_entity_poly.pdbx_seq_one_letter_code
_entity_poly.pdbx_strand_id
1 'polypeptide(L)'
;MEEIGATVVAVYMSMVGFIDPATVSANSGTVAERSRLVAARLQKTDGEQIFMMPYNPGRHWILLIVRAKKETVYFLDPLPGTPKQPSSVECGYYVMRFMRDIIMDPSLGFENKYAKGNQEASYPQEAIDEVRNEWAETVFQFIK
;
A
#
# COMPACT_ATOMS: atom_id res chain seq x y z
N MET A 1 12.81 -23.67 14.75
CA MET A 1 12.93 -23.25 13.33
C MET A 1 11.72 -22.43 12.89
N GLU A 2 10.52 -22.69 13.44
CA GLU A 2 9.28 -21.93 13.21
C GLU A 2 9.24 -20.58 13.97
N GLU A 3 9.78 -20.52 15.19
CA GLU A 3 9.87 -19.30 16.03
C GLU A 3 10.74 -18.18 15.42
N ILE A 4 11.81 -18.53 14.72
CA ILE A 4 12.67 -17.55 14.04
C ILE A 4 11.90 -16.92 12.88
N GLY A 5 11.10 -17.70 12.16
CA GLY A 5 10.22 -17.20 11.09
C GLY A 5 9.16 -16.23 11.63
N ALA A 6 8.49 -16.61 12.72
CA ALA A 6 7.46 -15.76 13.35
C ALA A 6 8.02 -14.44 13.90
N THR A 7 9.21 -14.48 14.52
CA THR A 7 9.87 -13.27 15.06
C THR A 7 10.31 -12.33 13.95
N VAL A 8 10.86 -12.88 12.86
CA VAL A 8 11.24 -12.11 11.68
C VAL A 8 10.00 -11.46 11.07
N VAL A 9 8.91 -12.21 10.86
CA VAL A 9 7.64 -11.67 10.36
C VAL A 9 7.08 -10.58 11.28
N ALA A 10 7.13 -10.75 12.60
CA ALA A 10 6.65 -9.75 13.55
C ALA A 10 7.47 -8.45 13.51
N VAL A 11 8.79 -8.54 13.35
CA VAL A 11 9.66 -7.37 13.14
C VAL A 11 9.40 -6.72 11.78
N TYR A 12 9.12 -7.49 10.73
CA TYR A 12 8.73 -6.93 9.43
C TYR A 12 7.37 -6.21 9.49
N MET A 13 6.39 -6.80 10.17
CA MET A 13 5.08 -6.17 10.39
C MET A 13 5.20 -4.90 11.23
N SER A 14 6.21 -4.77 12.09
CA SER A 14 6.47 -3.52 12.82
C SER A 14 7.14 -2.44 11.98
N MET A 15 7.67 -2.75 10.79
CA MET A 15 8.26 -1.77 9.85
C MET A 15 7.24 -1.11 8.91
N VAL A 16 6.02 -1.63 8.82
CA VAL A 16 4.98 -1.11 7.91
C VAL A 16 3.80 -0.56 8.72
N GLY A 17 3.61 0.75 8.65
CA GLY A 17 2.41 1.43 9.13
C GLY A 17 1.37 1.59 8.03
N PHE A 18 0.09 1.56 8.40
CA PHE A 18 -1.02 1.89 7.49
C PHE A 18 -1.68 3.20 7.90
N ILE A 19 -2.22 3.92 6.92
CA ILE A 19 -3.06 5.10 7.09
C ILE A 19 -4.41 4.83 6.39
N ASP A 20 -5.50 5.00 7.14
CA ASP A 20 -6.85 4.65 6.68
C ASP A 20 -7.32 5.61 5.56
N PRO A 21 -7.61 5.10 4.35
CA PRO A 21 -8.08 5.92 3.23
C PRO A 21 -9.37 6.68 3.53
N ALA A 22 -10.24 6.21 4.43
CA ALA A 22 -11.47 6.91 4.81
C ALA A 22 -11.18 8.25 5.51
N THR A 23 -9.98 8.40 6.07
CA THR A 23 -9.56 9.61 6.81
C THR A 23 -8.68 10.55 5.99
N VAL A 24 -8.10 10.07 4.88
CA VAL A 24 -7.10 10.83 4.10
C VAL A 24 -7.42 11.03 2.63
N SER A 25 -8.43 10.35 2.08
CA SER A 25 -8.86 10.55 0.68
C SER A 25 -9.46 11.94 0.46
N ALA A 26 -9.51 12.40 -0.80
CA ALA A 26 -9.91 13.77 -1.14
C ALA A 26 -11.30 14.16 -0.61
N ASN A 27 -12.20 13.18 -0.52
CA ASN A 27 -13.58 13.36 -0.05
C ASN A 27 -13.71 13.34 1.50
N SER A 28 -12.61 13.25 2.25
CA SER A 28 -12.63 13.17 3.72
C SER A 28 -12.27 14.53 4.34
N GLY A 29 -13.25 15.25 4.88
CA GLY A 29 -13.03 16.54 5.56
C GLY A 29 -12.28 17.59 4.73
N THR A 30 -11.69 18.57 5.42
CA THR A 30 -10.86 19.60 4.81
C THR A 30 -9.41 19.14 4.62
N VAL A 31 -8.67 19.79 3.72
CA VAL A 31 -7.22 19.53 3.54
C VAL A 31 -6.48 19.67 4.87
N ALA A 32 -6.77 20.71 5.66
CA ALA A 32 -6.12 20.95 6.94
C ALA A 32 -6.40 19.86 7.99
N GLU A 33 -7.59 19.26 8.01
CA GLU A 33 -7.90 18.14 8.90
C GLU A 33 -7.12 16.87 8.49
N ARG A 34 -7.15 16.52 7.21
CA ARG A 34 -6.40 15.38 6.68
C ARG A 34 -4.90 15.51 6.89
N SER A 35 -4.34 16.69 6.59
CA SER A 35 -2.92 16.97 6.79
C SER A 35 -2.52 16.82 8.26
N ARG A 36 -3.35 17.26 9.20
CA ARG A 36 -3.10 17.09 10.64
C ARG A 36 -3.13 15.62 11.05
N LEU A 37 -4.08 14.83 10.55
CA LEU A 37 -4.15 13.39 10.83
C LEU A 37 -2.91 12.65 10.33
N VAL A 38 -2.50 12.91 9.08
CA VAL A 38 -1.28 12.33 8.52
C VAL A 38 -0.06 12.75 9.33
N ALA A 39 0.11 14.05 9.60
CA ALA A 39 1.24 14.55 10.40
C ALA A 39 1.30 13.92 11.79
N ALA A 40 0.17 13.84 12.50
CA ALA A 40 0.09 13.22 13.82
C ALA A 40 0.44 11.72 13.80
N ARG A 41 0.13 11.01 12.70
CA ARG A 41 0.52 9.61 12.53
C ARG A 41 2.02 9.47 12.27
N LEU A 42 2.57 10.30 11.38
CA LEU A 42 3.99 10.26 11.01
C LEU A 42 4.93 10.71 12.14
N GLN A 43 4.50 11.63 13.02
CA GLN A 43 5.30 12.09 14.16
C GLN A 43 5.57 11.01 15.21
N LYS A 44 4.80 9.91 15.22
CA LYS A 44 4.91 8.84 16.22
C LYS A 44 5.87 7.71 15.81
N THR A 45 6.56 7.85 14.68
CA THR A 45 7.48 6.82 14.17
C THR A 45 8.85 6.89 14.83
N ASP A 46 9.49 5.72 15.00
CA ASP A 46 10.87 5.57 15.48
C ASP A 46 11.92 5.84 14.38
N GLY A 47 11.52 5.77 13.10
CA GLY A 47 12.23 6.36 11.99
C GLY A 47 12.45 5.46 10.76
N GLU A 48 12.47 4.15 10.93
CA GLU A 48 12.72 3.22 9.81
C GLU A 48 11.42 2.72 9.17
N GLN A 49 10.27 2.97 9.82
CA GLN A 49 8.98 2.56 9.31
C GLN A 49 8.61 3.27 8.00
N ILE A 50 7.99 2.51 7.10
CA ILE A 50 7.27 3.06 5.96
C ILE A 50 5.78 3.15 6.30
N PHE A 51 5.10 4.16 5.78
CA PHE A 51 3.64 4.25 5.88
C PHE A 51 3.00 4.07 4.52
N MET A 52 2.18 3.03 4.39
CA MET A 52 1.32 2.78 3.25
C MET A 52 0.02 3.56 3.42
N MET A 53 -0.29 4.39 2.42
CA MET A 53 -1.44 5.26 2.43
C MET A 53 -2.17 5.15 1.10
N PRO A 54 -3.14 4.21 0.98
CA PRO A 54 -4.09 4.23 -0.12
C PRO A 54 -4.81 5.58 -0.15
N TYR A 55 -4.87 6.20 -1.32
CA TYR A 55 -5.47 7.52 -1.49
C TYR A 55 -6.38 7.52 -2.70
N ASN A 56 -7.58 8.04 -2.50
CA ASN A 56 -8.53 8.23 -3.57
C ASN A 56 -8.76 9.74 -3.80
N PRO A 57 -8.17 10.34 -4.86
CA PRO A 57 -8.51 11.70 -5.29
C PRO A 57 -9.93 11.85 -5.85
N GLY A 58 -10.67 10.75 -6.07
CA GLY A 58 -12.06 10.77 -6.55
C GLY A 58 -12.57 9.39 -6.99
N ARG A 59 -12.27 8.99 -8.24
CA ARG A 59 -12.70 7.71 -8.85
C ARG A 59 -11.54 6.76 -9.14
N HIS A 60 -10.35 7.05 -8.62
CA HIS A 60 -9.12 6.36 -8.97
C HIS A 60 -8.30 6.13 -7.71
N TRP A 61 -7.87 4.91 -7.46
CA TRP A 61 -7.06 4.56 -6.29
C TRP A 61 -5.58 4.56 -6.66
N ILE A 62 -4.78 5.23 -5.82
CA ILE A 62 -3.32 5.19 -5.87
C ILE A 62 -2.76 4.81 -4.50
N LEU A 63 -1.51 4.36 -4.46
CA LEU A 63 -0.80 4.10 -3.21
C LEU A 63 0.29 5.16 -3.02
N LEU A 64 0.24 5.86 -1.89
CA LEU A 64 1.38 6.65 -1.41
C LEU A 64 2.17 5.82 -0.41
N ILE A 65 3.50 5.87 -0.51
CA ILE A 65 4.40 5.29 0.49
C ILE A 65 5.23 6.43 1.08
N VAL A 66 5.13 6.63 2.39
CA VAL A 66 5.81 7.73 3.08
C VAL A 66 6.96 7.18 3.92
N ARG A 67 8.17 7.71 3.69
CA ARG A 67 9.34 7.51 4.56
C ARG A 67 9.61 8.82 5.31
N ALA A 68 9.03 8.96 6.50
CA ALA A 68 9.05 10.23 7.23
C ALA A 68 10.47 10.76 7.52
N LYS A 69 11.39 9.90 7.99
CA LYS A 69 12.79 10.29 8.24
C LYS A 69 13.58 10.66 6.99
N LYS A 70 13.29 10.01 5.86
CA LYS A 70 13.96 10.30 4.58
C LYS A 70 13.32 11.49 3.86
N GLU A 71 12.22 12.03 4.37
CA GLU A 71 11.45 13.11 3.76
C GLU A 71 11.00 12.79 2.32
N THR A 72 10.77 11.50 2.03
CA THR A 72 10.42 11.02 0.69
C THR A 72 9.02 10.44 0.67
N VAL A 73 8.26 10.77 -0.39
CA VAL A 73 6.96 10.17 -0.70
C VAL A 73 7.03 9.55 -2.09
N TYR A 74 6.68 8.26 -2.19
CA TYR A 74 6.56 7.53 -3.45
C TYR A 74 5.10 7.45 -3.85
N PHE A 75 4.82 7.60 -5.15
CA PHE A 75 3.48 7.52 -5.73
C PHE A 75 3.42 6.34 -6.68
N LEU A 76 2.61 5.35 -6.34
CA LEU A 76 2.36 4.18 -7.18
C LEU A 76 0.95 4.33 -7.74
N ASP A 77 0.88 4.61 -9.03
CA ASP A 77 -0.36 4.83 -9.76
C ASP A 77 -0.52 3.72 -10.81
N PRO A 78 -1.54 2.85 -10.72
CA PRO A 78 -1.70 1.76 -11.66
C PRO A 78 -2.13 2.20 -13.06
N LEU A 79 -2.53 3.46 -13.30
CA LEU A 79 -2.95 3.93 -14.63
C LEU A 79 -1.78 4.43 -15.52
N PRO A 80 -1.02 5.47 -15.15
CA PRO A 80 0.17 5.91 -15.87
C PRO A 80 1.46 5.22 -15.39
N GLY A 81 1.44 4.54 -14.24
CA GLY A 81 2.62 3.92 -13.64
C GLY A 81 2.82 2.46 -14.03
N THR A 82 3.72 1.81 -13.28
CA THR A 82 4.19 0.45 -13.53
C THR A 82 4.09 -0.37 -12.24
N PRO A 83 3.60 -1.62 -12.28
CA PRO A 83 2.75 -2.25 -13.29
C PRO A 83 1.50 -1.45 -13.66
N LYS A 84 1.18 -1.39 -14.96
CA LYS A 84 -0.03 -0.72 -15.47
C LYS A 84 -1.23 -1.67 -15.45
N GLN A 85 -2.39 -1.22 -14.99
CA GLN A 85 -3.62 -1.99 -15.10
C GLN A 85 -4.20 -2.00 -16.52
N PRO A 86 -4.84 -3.10 -16.95
CA PRO A 86 -5.38 -3.20 -18.31
C PRO A 86 -6.65 -2.38 -18.52
N SER A 87 -7.43 -2.14 -17.46
CA SER A 87 -8.74 -1.47 -17.49
C SER A 87 -8.77 -0.21 -16.62
N SER A 88 -9.91 0.48 -16.48
CA SER A 88 -10.05 1.65 -15.59
C SER A 88 -10.68 1.33 -14.23
N VAL A 89 -10.96 0.06 -13.93
CA VAL A 89 -11.81 -0.33 -12.78
C VAL A 89 -11.07 -1.12 -11.70
N GLU A 90 -9.81 -1.50 -11.94
CA GLU A 90 -9.07 -2.43 -11.07
C GLU A 90 -8.08 -1.75 -10.14
N CYS A 91 -8.09 -0.41 -10.09
CA CYS A 91 -7.08 0.37 -9.37
C CYS A 91 -7.03 0.04 -7.88
N GLY A 92 -8.17 -0.25 -7.26
CA GLY A 92 -8.22 -0.71 -5.87
C GLY A 92 -7.51 -2.05 -5.66
N TYR A 93 -7.69 -3.00 -6.57
CA TYR A 93 -7.02 -4.31 -6.50
C TYR A 93 -5.52 -4.20 -6.78
N TYR A 94 -5.12 -3.34 -7.71
CA TYR A 94 -3.71 -3.04 -7.94
C TYR A 94 -3.05 -2.40 -6.72
N VAL A 95 -3.72 -1.45 -6.05
CA VAL A 95 -3.22 -0.86 -4.79
C VAL A 95 -3.05 -1.93 -3.71
N MET A 96 -4.02 -2.84 -3.56
CA MET A 96 -3.88 -3.97 -2.63
C MET A 96 -2.74 -4.92 -3.02
N ARG A 97 -2.56 -5.18 -4.33
CA ARG A 97 -1.44 -6.00 -4.83
C ARG A 97 -0.09 -5.33 -4.59
N PHE A 98 0.04 -4.02 -4.80
CA PHE A 98 1.26 -3.27 -4.48
C PHE A 98 1.61 -3.40 -3.00
N MET A 99 0.62 -3.20 -2.11
CA MET A 99 0.83 -3.37 -0.67
C MET A 99 1.32 -4.78 -0.35
N ARG A 100 0.69 -5.82 -0.92
CA ARG A 100 1.10 -7.21 -0.73
C ARG A 100 2.54 -7.45 -1.20
N ASP A 101 2.88 -7.05 -2.43
CA ASP A 101 4.22 -7.23 -2.98
C ASP A 101 5.30 -6.55 -2.12
N ILE A 102 5.01 -5.37 -1.57
CA ILE A 102 5.96 -4.62 -0.74
C ILE A 102 6.11 -5.26 0.65
N ILE A 103 5.00 -5.67 1.27
CA ILE A 103 5.03 -6.34 2.59
C ILE A 103 5.76 -7.68 2.50
N MET A 104 5.58 -8.40 1.40
CA MET A 104 6.20 -9.71 1.17
C MET A 104 7.64 -9.62 0.69
N ASP A 105 8.19 -8.43 0.41
CA ASP A 105 9.59 -8.20 0.08
C ASP A 105 10.36 -7.68 1.30
N PRO A 106 11.14 -8.53 1.98
CA PRO A 106 11.93 -8.14 3.16
C PRO A 106 12.97 -7.04 2.85
N SER A 107 13.41 -6.90 1.60
CA SER A 107 14.39 -5.89 1.22
C SER A 107 13.79 -4.48 1.11
N LEU A 108 12.46 -4.37 1.07
CA LEU A 108 11.74 -3.15 0.72
C LEU A 108 12.28 -2.52 -0.59
N GLY A 109 12.59 -3.36 -1.58
CA GLY A 109 13.20 -2.99 -2.87
C GLY A 109 12.24 -2.28 -3.84
N PHE A 110 11.07 -1.86 -3.35
CA PHE A 110 10.01 -1.24 -4.13
C PHE A 110 10.45 0.05 -4.84
N GLU A 111 11.43 0.76 -4.27
CA GLU A 111 11.99 2.00 -4.83
C GLU A 111 12.61 1.74 -6.20
N ASN A 112 13.32 0.62 -6.33
CA ASN A 112 13.89 0.18 -7.60
C ASN A 112 12.81 -0.46 -8.47
N LYS A 113 12.04 -1.41 -7.93
CA LYS A 113 11.01 -2.14 -8.71
C LYS A 113 10.04 -1.19 -9.44
N TYR A 114 9.55 -0.17 -8.75
CA TYR A 114 8.57 0.78 -9.29
C TYR A 114 9.19 2.11 -9.74
N ALA A 115 10.51 2.15 -9.92
CA ALA A 115 11.21 3.35 -10.38
C ALA A 115 10.69 3.80 -11.76
N LYS A 116 10.64 5.13 -11.96
CA LYS A 116 10.30 5.70 -13.25
C LYS A 116 11.29 5.25 -14.32
N GLY A 117 10.79 4.57 -15.36
CA GLY A 117 11.62 4.01 -16.44
C GLY A 117 11.78 2.49 -16.36
N ASN A 118 11.51 1.89 -15.20
CA ASN A 118 11.31 0.44 -15.14
C ASN A 118 9.95 0.10 -15.76
N GLN A 119 9.92 -0.97 -16.55
CA GLN A 119 8.72 -1.47 -17.20
C GLN A 119 8.42 -2.85 -16.64
N GLU A 120 7.73 -2.85 -15.51
CA GLU A 120 7.12 -4.08 -15.00
C GLU A 120 5.88 -4.38 -15.83
N ALA A 121 5.73 -5.65 -16.21
CA ALA A 121 4.54 -6.11 -16.89
C ALA A 121 3.31 -5.88 -15.98
N SER A 122 2.15 -5.66 -16.60
CA SER A 122 0.86 -5.72 -15.91
C SER A 122 0.76 -7.01 -15.11
N TYR A 123 0.13 -6.95 -13.94
CA TYR A 123 -0.10 -8.17 -13.17
C TYR A 123 -0.97 -9.14 -13.99
N PRO A 124 -0.63 -10.43 -14.01
CA PRO A 124 -1.51 -11.44 -14.59
C PRO A 124 -2.82 -11.48 -13.80
N GLN A 125 -3.93 -11.83 -14.47
CA GLN A 125 -5.26 -11.76 -13.88
C GLN A 125 -5.36 -12.64 -12.63
N GLU A 126 -4.65 -13.76 -12.60
CA GLU A 126 -4.59 -14.70 -11.49
C GLU A 126 -4.03 -14.04 -10.22
N ALA A 127 -3.04 -13.16 -10.34
CA ALA A 127 -2.44 -12.45 -9.20
C ALA A 127 -3.39 -11.39 -8.62
N ILE A 128 -4.30 -10.86 -9.45
CA ILE A 128 -5.36 -9.93 -9.04
C ILE A 128 -6.52 -10.70 -8.39
N ASP A 129 -6.88 -11.84 -8.96
CA ASP A 129 -7.94 -12.71 -8.44
C ASP A 129 -7.56 -13.34 -7.10
N GLU A 130 -6.28 -13.63 -6.87
CA GLU A 130 -5.74 -14.05 -5.58
C GLU A 130 -6.12 -13.05 -4.47
N VAL A 131 -5.84 -11.76 -4.69
CA VAL A 131 -6.17 -10.69 -3.72
C VAL A 131 -7.68 -10.53 -3.55
N ARG A 132 -8.46 -10.68 -4.62
CA ARG A 132 -9.94 -10.62 -4.58
C ARG A 132 -10.52 -11.74 -3.73
N ASN A 133 -10.09 -12.96 -3.98
CA ASN A 133 -10.67 -14.16 -3.41
C ASN A 133 -10.27 -14.30 -1.94
N GLU A 134 -8.99 -14.08 -1.60
CA GLU A 134 -8.54 -14.14 -0.19
C GLU A 134 -9.31 -13.16 0.69
N TRP A 135 -9.55 -11.93 0.21
CA TRP A 135 -10.33 -10.95 0.97
C TRP A 135 -11.78 -11.41 1.16
N ALA A 136 -12.42 -11.89 0.10
CA ALA A 136 -13.79 -12.37 0.15
C ALA A 136 -13.93 -13.57 1.10
N GLU A 137 -13.04 -14.56 0.99
CA GLU A 137 -12.99 -15.74 1.85
C GLU A 137 -12.79 -15.36 3.32
N THR A 138 -11.87 -14.43 3.60
CA THR A 138 -11.63 -13.93 4.96
C THR A 138 -12.89 -13.31 5.56
N VAL A 139 -13.57 -12.43 4.81
CA VAL A 139 -14.83 -11.81 5.26
C VAL A 139 -15.91 -12.87 5.51
N PHE A 140 -16.00 -13.88 4.63
CA PHE A 140 -16.95 -14.97 4.78
C PHE A 140 -16.76 -15.79 6.05
N GLN A 141 -15.54 -15.89 6.58
CA GLN A 141 -15.27 -16.57 7.85
C GLN A 141 -15.87 -15.82 9.06
N PHE A 142 -16.08 -14.51 8.96
CA PHE A 142 -16.62 -13.69 10.06
C PHE A 142 -18.14 -13.50 10.04
N ILE A 143 -18.81 -13.88 8.95
CA ILE A 143 -20.27 -13.71 8.78
C ILE A 143 -21.02 -15.04 9.03
N LYS A 144 -20.30 -16.15 9.20
CA LYS A 144 -20.86 -17.43 9.67
C LYS A 144 -20.91 -17.48 11.19
#